data_AF-A0A7S0SQI4-F1
#
_entry.id   AF-A0A7S0SQI4-F1
#
_cell.length_a   1.000
_cell.length_b   1.000
_cell.length_c   1.000
_cell.angle_alpha   90.00
_cell.angle_beta   90.00
_cell.angle_gamma   90.00
#
_symmetry.space_group_name_H-M   'P 1'
#
loop_
_entity.id
_entity.type
_entity.pdbx_description
1 polymer ?
#
loop_
_entity_poly.entity_id
_entity_poly.type
_entity_poly.pdbx_seq_one_letter_code
_entity_poly.pdbx_strand_id
1 'polypeptide(L)'
;IKRKQILLVIFMLTALCINAVFVFMASQTFEERFCRSNAVKIDYKDGFNSCNFQSFILVYFILAECITWCLVAVDVYLRIVRQIRSNFLFIYLCIILIPPLIPIAILFTSKKYGYYGGTFCLNASTDLDIAIVHLPILVITIF
;
A
#
# COMPACT_ATOMS: atom_id res chain seq x y z
N ILE A 1 -34.06 -0.11 6.73
CA ILE A 1 -32.72 0.28 7.26
C ILE A 1 -31.77 0.41 6.07
N LYS A 2 -31.27 1.61 5.75
CA LYS A 2 -30.39 1.86 4.60
C LYS A 2 -29.00 1.22 4.82
N ARG A 3 -28.46 0.60 3.77
CA ARG A 3 -27.13 -0.03 3.73
C ARG A 3 -26.05 1.04 3.95
N LYS A 4 -25.32 1.00 5.07
CA LYS A 4 -24.10 1.82 5.23
C LYS A 4 -22.97 1.13 4.46
N GLN A 5 -22.70 1.55 3.23
CA GLN A 5 -21.64 1.01 2.36
C GLN A 5 -20.27 1.61 2.68
N ILE A 6 -19.91 1.71 3.96
CA ILE A 6 -18.68 2.39 4.40
C ILE A 6 -17.44 1.68 3.85
N LEU A 7 -17.40 0.34 3.86
CA LEU A 7 -16.29 -0.44 3.27
C LEU A 7 -16.06 -0.12 1.79
N LEU A 8 -17.14 0.00 1.01
CA LEU A 8 -17.06 0.30 -0.41
C LEU A 8 -16.53 1.73 -0.67
N VAL A 9 -16.91 2.67 0.18
CA VAL A 9 -16.39 4.05 0.12
C VAL A 9 -14.91 4.08 0.46
N ILE A 10 -14.48 3.37 1.50
CA ILE A 10 -13.05 3.31 1.89
C ILE A 10 -12.23 2.67 0.76
N PHE A 11 -12.71 1.57 0.19
CA PHE A 11 -12.10 0.92 -0.98
C PHE A 11 -11.93 1.91 -2.14
N MET A 12 -12.98 2.65 -2.50
CA MET A 12 -12.87 3.64 -3.58
C MET A 12 -11.89 4.77 -3.25
N LEU A 13 -11.80 5.20 -1.99
CA LEU A 13 -10.85 6.22 -1.56
C LEU A 13 -9.41 5.71 -1.60
N THR A 14 -9.14 4.48 -1.18
CA THR A 14 -7.80 3.88 -1.25
C THR A 14 -7.36 3.69 -2.70
N ALA A 15 -8.24 3.19 -3.57
CA ALA A 15 -7.99 3.10 -5.01
C ALA A 15 -7.71 4.47 -5.65
N LEU A 16 -8.46 5.51 -5.26
CA LEU A 16 -8.25 6.87 -5.75
C LEU A 16 -6.88 7.42 -5.33
N CYS A 17 -6.48 7.19 -4.07
CA CYS A 17 -5.17 7.61 -3.57
C CYS A 17 -4.03 6.95 -4.34
N ILE A 18 -4.13 5.64 -4.64
CA ILE A 18 -3.14 4.92 -5.46
C ILE A 18 -3.01 5.58 -6.84
N ASN A 19 -4.14 5.81 -7.51
CA ASN A 19 -4.15 6.42 -8.83
C ASN A 19 -3.64 7.86 -8.82
N ALA A 20 -3.99 8.65 -7.80
CA ALA A 20 -3.49 10.01 -7.64
C ALA A 20 -1.96 10.05 -7.50
N VAL A 21 -1.38 9.10 -6.76
CA VAL A 21 0.07 8.93 -6.64
C VAL A 21 0.67 8.59 -8.00
N PHE A 22 0.07 7.67 -8.76
CA PHE A 22 0.55 7.34 -10.10
C PHE A 22 0.51 8.54 -11.06
N VAL A 23 -0.58 9.31 -11.07
CA VAL A 23 -0.73 10.51 -11.90
C VAL A 23 0.29 11.58 -11.52
N PHE A 24 0.50 11.82 -10.22
CA PHE A 24 1.49 12.77 -9.74
C PHE A 24 2.92 12.39 -10.13
N MET A 25 3.24 11.09 -10.12
CA MET A 25 4.56 10.64 -10.56
C MET A 25 4.71 10.72 -12.09
N ALA A 26 3.64 10.43 -12.84
CA ALA A 26 3.65 10.54 -14.29
C ALA A 26 3.82 11.98 -14.80
N SER A 27 3.39 12.98 -14.02
CA SER A 27 3.51 14.40 -14.41
C SER A 27 4.92 14.98 -14.24
N GLN A 28 5.82 14.30 -13.54
CA GLN A 28 7.22 14.74 -13.37
C GLN A 28 8.12 14.07 -14.40
N THR A 29 9.08 14.80 -14.99
CA THR A 29 10.06 14.16 -15.90
C THR A 29 11.01 13.23 -15.12
N PHE A 30 11.60 12.24 -15.78
CA PHE A 30 12.54 11.32 -15.12
C PHE A 30 13.77 12.06 -14.57
N GLU A 31 14.30 13.02 -15.34
CA GLU A 31 15.43 13.85 -14.92
C GLU A 31 15.11 14.71 -13.69
N GLU A 32 13.94 15.34 -13.64
CA GLU A 32 13.52 16.09 -12.44
C GLU A 32 13.38 15.19 -11.21
N ARG A 33 12.89 13.96 -11.38
CA ARG A 33 12.78 12.99 -10.29
C ARG A 33 14.16 12.53 -9.82
N PHE A 34 15.04 12.21 -10.76
CA PHE A 34 16.36 11.67 -10.49
C PHE A 34 17.32 12.72 -9.94
N CYS A 35 17.41 13.90 -10.57
CA CYS A 35 18.29 15.00 -10.15
C CYS A 35 17.91 15.60 -8.78
N ARG A 36 16.62 15.54 -8.41
CA ARG A 36 16.16 16.04 -7.11
C ARG A 36 16.37 15.04 -5.97
N SER A 37 16.61 13.77 -6.28
CA SER A 37 16.66 12.69 -5.28
C SER A 37 17.91 11.79 -5.31
N ASN A 38 18.79 11.91 -6.31
CA ASN A 38 20.03 11.10 -6.47
C ASN A 38 19.82 9.58 -6.28
N ALA A 39 18.66 9.08 -6.69
CA ALA A 39 18.06 7.87 -6.13
C ALA A 39 18.38 6.57 -6.89
N VAL A 40 19.64 6.33 -7.24
CA VAL A 40 20.07 4.99 -7.69
C VAL A 40 20.13 4.05 -6.47
N LYS A 41 20.58 4.55 -5.32
CA LYS A 41 20.63 3.85 -4.02
C LYS A 41 20.56 4.88 -2.88
N ILE A 42 19.37 5.16 -2.37
CA ILE A 42 19.20 6.00 -1.17
C ILE A 42 19.37 5.10 0.05
N ASP A 43 20.33 5.43 0.92
CA ASP A 43 20.54 4.75 2.19
C ASP A 43 19.57 5.32 3.26
N TYR A 44 19.22 4.54 4.28
CA TYR A 44 18.35 5.02 5.38
C TYR A 44 18.94 6.22 6.13
N LYS A 45 20.25 6.44 6.00
CA LYS A 45 21.01 7.57 6.57
C LYS A 45 20.80 8.88 5.81
N ASP A 46 20.36 8.83 4.57
CA ASP A 46 20.15 10.01 3.71
C ASP A 46 18.88 10.79 4.10
N GLY A 47 18.13 10.29 5.09
CA GLY A 47 16.94 10.93 5.61
C GLY A 47 15.68 10.65 4.79
N PHE A 48 14.66 11.48 5.01
CA PHE A 48 13.36 11.31 4.38
C PHE A 48 13.32 12.02 3.01
N ASN A 49 13.46 11.23 1.94
CA ASN A 49 13.47 11.73 0.57
C ASN A 49 12.16 11.39 -0.17
N SER A 50 11.90 12.09 -1.28
CA SER A 50 10.69 11.89 -2.10
C SER A 50 10.52 10.45 -2.60
N CYS A 51 11.62 9.75 -2.87
CA CYS A 51 11.63 8.33 -3.23
C CYS A 51 11.06 7.46 -2.10
N ASN A 52 11.58 7.63 -0.86
CA ASN A 52 11.14 6.86 0.31
C ASN A 52 9.68 7.15 0.65
N PHE A 53 9.25 8.40 0.53
CA PHE A 53 7.86 8.80 0.70
C PHE A 53 6.94 8.16 -0.33
N GLN A 54 7.32 8.17 -1.61
CA GLN A 54 6.58 7.53 -2.68
C GLN A 54 6.44 6.02 -2.43
N SER A 55 7.55 5.35 -2.12
CA SER A 55 7.55 3.92 -1.82
C SER A 55 6.67 3.60 -0.61
N PHE A 56 6.73 4.41 0.45
CA PHE A 56 5.93 4.25 1.65
C PHE A 56 4.43 4.34 1.34
N ILE A 57 4.03 5.40 0.63
CA ILE A 57 2.64 5.66 0.27
C ILE A 57 2.09 4.55 -0.62
N LEU A 58 2.83 4.15 -1.65
CA LEU A 58 2.40 3.09 -2.57
C LEU A 58 2.18 1.77 -1.83
N VAL A 59 3.15 1.34 -1.03
CA VAL A 59 3.06 0.09 -0.27
C VAL A 59 1.90 0.14 0.73
N TYR A 60 1.75 1.25 1.46
CA TYR A 60 0.64 1.44 2.40
C TYR A 60 -0.72 1.29 1.71
N PHE A 61 -0.96 2.04 0.62
CA PHE A 61 -2.26 2.03 -0.01
C PHE A 61 -2.55 0.72 -0.76
N ILE A 62 -1.56 0.09 -1.39
CA ILE A 62 -1.73 -1.23 -2.03
C ILE A 62 -2.16 -2.28 -1.00
N LEU A 63 -1.50 -2.33 0.16
CA LEU A 63 -1.85 -3.27 1.22
C LEU A 63 -3.22 -2.96 1.83
N ALA A 64 -3.52 -1.67 2.05
CA ALA A 64 -4.84 -1.24 2.53
C ALA A 64 -5.95 -1.63 1.54
N GLU A 65 -5.72 -1.47 0.24
CA GLU A 65 -6.64 -1.86 -0.83
C GLU A 65 -6.90 -3.37 -0.81
N CYS A 66 -5.83 -4.18 -0.81
CA CYS A 66 -5.92 -5.64 -0.74
C CYS A 66 -6.73 -6.11 0.49
N ILE A 67 -6.44 -5.58 1.68
CA ILE A 67 -7.16 -5.95 2.90
C ILE A 67 -8.62 -5.50 2.82
N THR A 68 -8.88 -4.28 2.34
CA THR A 68 -10.25 -3.78 2.21
C THR A 68 -11.06 -4.63 1.23
N TRP A 69 -10.44 -5.10 0.15
CA TRP A 69 -11.07 -6.01 -0.80
C TRP A 69 -11.49 -7.34 -0.17
N CYS A 70 -10.59 -8.01 0.56
CA CYS A 70 -10.95 -9.21 1.33
C CYS A 70 -12.08 -8.97 2.32
N LEU A 71 -12.07 -7.83 3.00
CA LEU A 71 -13.10 -7.53 4.00
C LEU A 71 -14.46 -7.24 3.39
N VAL A 72 -14.50 -6.62 2.21
CA VAL A 72 -15.73 -6.51 1.42
C VAL A 72 -16.24 -7.90 1.05
N ALA A 73 -15.36 -8.81 0.61
CA ALA A 73 -15.74 -10.19 0.29
C ALA A 73 -16.28 -10.94 1.52
N VAL A 74 -15.62 -10.82 2.67
CA VAL A 74 -16.05 -11.44 3.94
C VAL A 74 -17.37 -10.84 4.44
N ASP A 75 -17.57 -9.52 4.37
CA ASP A 75 -18.84 -8.88 4.74
C ASP A 75 -20.00 -9.40 3.87
N VAL A 76 -19.76 -9.54 2.57
CA VAL A 76 -20.74 -10.10 1.63
C VAL A 76 -21.05 -11.56 1.97
N TYR A 77 -20.03 -12.39 2.21
CA TYR A 77 -20.20 -13.79 2.59
C TYR A 77 -20.97 -13.96 3.91
N LEU A 78 -20.57 -13.25 4.97
CA LEU A 78 -21.20 -13.34 6.28
C LEU A 78 -22.68 -12.91 6.25
N ARG A 79 -23.02 -11.94 5.40
CA ARG A 79 -24.41 -11.47 5.27
C ARG A 79 -25.27 -12.35 4.39
N ILE A 80 -24.75 -12.82 3.25
CA ILE A 80 -25.54 -13.61 2.29
C ILE A 80 -25.65 -15.06 2.77
N VAL A 81 -24.54 -15.67 3.17
CA VAL A 81 -24.49 -17.10 3.50
C VAL A 81 -24.83 -17.34 4.97
N ARG A 82 -24.23 -16.58 5.89
CA ARG A 82 -24.37 -16.80 7.34
C ARG A 82 -25.46 -15.95 8.00
N GLN A 83 -25.98 -14.93 7.31
CA GLN A 83 -26.97 -13.96 7.83
C GLN A 83 -26.54 -13.26 9.14
N ILE A 84 -25.24 -13.20 9.43
CA ILE A 84 -24.70 -12.57 10.65
C ILE A 84 -24.46 -11.08 10.37
N ARG A 85 -24.92 -10.22 11.30
CA ARG A 85 -24.57 -8.79 11.31
C ARG A 85 -23.41 -8.56 12.28
N SER A 86 -22.19 -8.55 11.75
CA SER A 86 -21.01 -8.18 12.54
C SER A 86 -20.75 -6.67 12.47
N ASN A 87 -20.19 -6.13 13.54
CA ASN A 87 -19.81 -4.73 13.63
C ASN A 87 -18.31 -4.62 13.31
N PHE A 88 -17.98 -4.18 12.11
CA PHE A 88 -16.61 -4.18 11.59
C PHE A 88 -15.71 -3.06 12.17
N LEU A 89 -16.14 -2.32 13.20
CA LEU A 89 -15.39 -1.20 13.80
C LEU A 89 -13.93 -1.55 14.14
N PHE A 90 -13.74 -2.67 14.85
CA PHE A 90 -12.41 -3.15 15.23
C PHE A 90 -11.57 -3.52 14.00
N ILE A 91 -12.21 -4.13 13.00
CA ILE A 91 -11.56 -4.49 11.74
C ILE A 91 -11.11 -3.22 10.99
N TYR A 92 -11.91 -2.14 10.97
CA TYR A 92 -11.47 -0.87 10.38
C TYR A 92 -10.23 -0.30 11.06
N LEU A 93 -10.13 -0.39 12.39
CA LEU A 93 -8.94 0.05 13.13
C LEU A 93 -7.71 -0.79 12.74
N CYS A 94 -7.88 -2.10 12.55
CA CYS A 94 -6.80 -2.96 12.07
C CYS A 94 -6.33 -2.59 10.65
N ILE A 95 -7.24 -2.22 9.73
CA ILE A 95 -6.87 -1.76 8.37
C ILE A 95 -6.10 -0.43 8.40
N ILE A 96 -6.37 0.45 9.35
CA ILE A 96 -5.64 1.72 9.44
C ILE A 96 -4.27 1.52 10.10
N LEU A 97 -4.20 0.63 11.09
CA LEU A 97 -3.02 0.48 11.95
C LEU A 97 -2.01 -0.57 11.47
N ILE A 98 -2.43 -1.63 10.78
CA ILE A 98 -1.54 -2.73 10.36
C ILE A 98 -0.78 -2.42 9.06
N PRO A 99 -1.41 -1.92 7.98
CA PRO A 99 -0.73 -1.57 6.73
C PRO A 99 0.46 -0.61 6.86
N PRO A 100 0.51 0.39 7.77
CA PRO A 100 1.67 1.24 7.90
C PRO A 100 2.85 0.53 8.59
N LEU A 101 2.62 -0.55 9.35
CA LEU A 101 3.72 -1.29 9.99
C LEU A 101 4.62 -1.99 8.96
N ILE A 102 4.07 -2.41 7.82
CA ILE A 102 4.83 -3.10 6.77
C ILE A 102 5.84 -2.18 6.07
N PRO A 103 5.48 -1.00 5.52
CA PRO A 103 6.44 -0.07 4.95
C PRO A 103 7.40 0.51 5.99
N ILE A 104 6.98 0.64 7.27
CA ILE A 104 7.90 0.95 8.37
C ILE A 104 8.94 -0.17 8.54
N ALA A 105 8.52 -1.43 8.60
CA ALA A 105 9.42 -2.57 8.72
C ALA A 105 10.40 -2.63 7.54
N ILE A 106 9.91 -2.43 6.31
CA ILE A 106 10.73 -2.36 5.09
C ILE A 106 11.77 -1.23 5.18
N LEU A 107 11.41 -0.08 5.76
CA LEU A 107 12.33 1.04 5.95
C LEU A 107 13.44 0.72 6.96
N PHE A 108 13.16 -0.10 7.97
CA PHE A 108 14.17 -0.55 8.93
C PHE A 108 15.03 -1.71 8.43
N THR A 109 14.46 -2.65 7.67
CA THR A 109 15.19 -3.83 7.17
C THR A 109 16.02 -3.49 5.95
N SER A 110 15.43 -2.77 5.02
CA SER A 110 15.85 -2.75 3.64
C SER A 110 16.26 -1.34 3.31
N LYS A 111 17.44 -1.08 3.83
CA LYS A 111 18.17 0.17 3.94
C LYS A 111 18.48 0.85 2.59
N LYS A 112 17.90 0.40 1.48
CA LYS A 112 18.23 0.87 0.13
C LYS A 112 16.97 1.03 -0.71
N TYR A 113 16.66 2.25 -1.12
CA TYR A 113 15.58 2.54 -2.07
C TYR A 113 16.13 2.99 -3.41
N GLY A 114 15.43 2.66 -4.49
CA GLY A 114 15.83 3.05 -5.83
C GLY A 114 14.67 3.08 -6.82
N TYR A 115 14.83 3.84 -7.90
CA TYR A 115 13.86 3.87 -8.99
C TYR A 115 14.02 2.66 -9.92
N TYR A 116 12.98 1.85 -10.04
CA TYR A 116 12.85 0.80 -11.06
C TYR A 116 12.20 1.38 -12.31
N GLY A 117 12.84 1.20 -13.47
CA GLY A 117 12.32 1.65 -14.77
C GLY A 117 12.14 3.17 -14.91
N GLY A 118 12.73 3.95 -14.00
CA GLY A 118 12.65 5.40 -13.96
C GLY A 118 11.31 6.00 -13.51
N THR A 119 10.34 5.16 -13.14
CA THR A 119 8.98 5.62 -12.80
C THR A 119 8.61 5.38 -11.34
N PHE A 120 9.10 4.29 -10.74
CA PHE A 120 8.66 3.84 -9.42
C PHE A 120 9.83 3.70 -8.46
N CYS A 121 9.79 4.45 -7.35
CA CYS A 121 10.69 4.19 -6.25
C CYS A 121 10.17 3.00 -5.43
N LEU A 122 10.97 1.95 -5.36
CA LEU A 122 10.70 0.78 -4.54
C LEU A 122 11.98 0.39 -3.81
N ASN A 123 11.84 -0.53 -2.86
CA ASN A 123 13.00 -1.06 -2.18
C ASN A 123 13.92 -1.79 -3.19
N ALA A 124 15.20 -1.45 -3.18
CA ALA A 124 16.21 -1.97 -4.10
C ALA A 124 16.89 -3.25 -3.56
N SER A 125 16.49 -3.73 -2.38
CA SER A 125 17.02 -4.94 -1.76
C SER A 125 16.32 -6.20 -2.29
N THR A 126 17.14 -7.19 -2.64
CA THR A 126 16.80 -8.40 -3.39
C THR A 126 16.05 -9.43 -2.55
N ASP A 127 15.02 -10.02 -3.15
CA ASP A 127 14.22 -11.20 -2.76
C ASP A 127 13.37 -11.12 -1.47
N LEU A 128 13.92 -10.65 -0.34
CA LEU A 128 13.17 -10.65 0.93
C LEU A 128 12.06 -9.59 0.96
N ASP A 129 12.31 -8.42 0.38
CA ASP A 129 11.33 -7.32 0.35
C ASP A 129 10.18 -7.58 -0.61
N ILE A 130 10.48 -8.23 -1.73
CA ILE A 130 9.48 -8.69 -2.66
C ILE A 130 8.57 -9.68 -1.95
N ALA A 131 9.12 -10.64 -1.18
CA ALA A 131 8.33 -11.55 -0.38
C ALA A 131 7.48 -10.82 0.68
N ILE A 132 8.03 -9.86 1.42
CA ILE A 132 7.30 -9.12 2.46
C ILE A 132 6.11 -8.34 1.88
N VAL A 133 6.26 -7.76 0.68
CA VAL A 133 5.18 -7.00 0.02
C VAL A 133 4.19 -7.94 -0.69
N HIS A 134 4.67 -8.95 -1.40
CA HIS A 134 3.84 -9.78 -2.27
C HIS A 134 3.19 -10.96 -1.57
N LEU A 135 3.81 -11.52 -0.52
CA LEU A 135 3.25 -12.67 0.20
C LEU A 135 1.91 -12.35 0.88
N PRO A 136 1.72 -11.19 1.55
CA PRO A 136 0.41 -10.79 2.03
C PRO A 136 -0.61 -10.66 0.91
N ILE A 137 -0.22 -10.07 -0.23
CA ILE A 137 -1.09 -9.91 -1.41
C ILE A 137 -1.50 -11.27 -1.97
N LEU A 138 -0.56 -12.22 -2.07
CA LEU A 138 -0.77 -13.56 -2.60
C LEU A 138 -1.68 -14.39 -1.67
N VAL A 139 -1.47 -14.30 -0.35
CA VAL A 139 -2.36 -14.92 0.64
C VAL A 139 -3.76 -14.32 0.55
N ILE A 140 -3.88 -13.00 0.43
CA ILE A 140 -5.16 -12.29 0.29
C ILE A 140 -5.88 -12.66 -1.02
N THR A 141 -5.16 -12.87 -2.12
CA THR A 141 -5.78 -13.13 -3.43
C THR A 141 -6.19 -14.58 -3.64
N ILE A 142 -5.61 -15.54 -2.92
CA ILE A 142 -6.00 -16.96 -2.99
C ILE A 142 -7.28 -17.25 -2.19
N PHE A 143 -7.63 -16.40 -1.20
CA PHE A 143 -8.81 -16.56 -0.34
C PHE A 143 -9.97 -15.65 -0.74
#